data_AF-T2JY99-F1
#
_entry.id   AF-T2JY99-F1
#
_cell.length_a   1.000
_cell.length_b   1.000
_cell.length_c   1.000
_cell.angle_alpha   90.00
_cell.angle_beta   90.00
_cell.angle_gamma   90.00
#
_symmetry.space_group_name_H-M   'P 1'
#
loop_
_entity.id
_entity.type
_entity.pdbx_description
1 polymer ?
#
loop_
_entity_poly.entity_id
_entity_poly.type
_entity_poly.pdbx_seq_one_letter_code
_entity_poly.pdbx_strand_id
1 'polypeptide(L)' 'MIDSKIIPTEDIEIYLSAKYGQADCFVSGNRELLKAIADFECLTIDDFINKYLKTTIF' A
#
# COMPACT_ATOMS: atom_id res chain seq x y z
N MET A 1 3.05 18.36 -20.87
CA MET A 1 4.16 17.83 -20.06
C MET A 1 3.58 16.68 -19.27
N ILE A 2 4.07 15.45 -19.49
CA ILE A 2 3.64 14.31 -18.68
C ILE A 2 4.32 14.50 -17.33
N ASP A 3 3.54 14.78 -16.28
CA ASP A 3 4.00 14.74 -14.89
C ASP A 3 4.38 13.30 -14.58
N SER A 4 5.59 12.90 -14.97
CA SER A 4 6.22 11.67 -14.50
C SER A 4 6.61 11.91 -13.04
N LYS A 5 5.61 11.84 -12.15
CA LYS A 5 5.84 11.86 -10.71
C LYS A 5 6.78 10.71 -10.37
N ILE A 6 7.97 11.08 -9.93
CA ILE A 6 9.04 10.15 -9.61
C ILE A 6 8.66 9.51 -8.27
N ILE A 7 8.31 8.23 -8.29
CA ILE A 7 8.20 7.44 -7.06
C ILE A 7 9.62 7.23 -6.53
N PRO A 8 9.92 7.57 -5.26
CA PRO A 8 11.22 7.31 -4.67
C PRO A 8 11.60 5.83 -4.76
N THR A 9 12.89 5.54 -4.96
CA THR A 9 13.38 4.14 -5.06
C THR A 9 13.08 3.34 -3.80
N GLU A 10 13.23 3.96 -2.61
CA GLU A 10 12.92 3.33 -1.32
C GLU A 10 11.47 2.81 -1.26
N ASP A 11 10.52 3.63 -1.71
CA ASP A 11 9.09 3.28 -1.75
C ASP A 11 8.83 2.06 -2.66
N ILE A 12 9.56 1.95 -3.78
CA ILE A 12 9.49 0.78 -4.67
C ILE A 12 10.08 -0.46 -4.01
N GLU A 13 11.24 -0.34 -3.34
CA GLU A 13 11.91 -1.45 -2.67
C GLU A 13 11.05 -2.05 -1.54
N ILE A 14 10.40 -1.20 -0.75
CA ILE A 14 9.47 -1.64 0.31
C ILE A 14 8.28 -2.38 -0.31
N TYR A 15 7.69 -1.83 -1.38
CA TYR A 15 6.59 -2.49 -2.09
C TYR A 15 6.99 -3.87 -2.64
N LEU A 16 8.12 -3.96 -3.34
CA LEU A 16 8.59 -5.23 -3.92
C LEU A 16 8.88 -6.25 -2.82
N SER A 17 9.41 -5.80 -1.68
CA SER A 17 9.62 -6.65 -0.51
C SER A 17 8.31 -7.20 0.04
N ALA A 18 7.26 -6.38 0.15
CA ALA A 18 5.95 -6.85 0.57
C ALA A 18 5.34 -7.86 -0.44
N LYS A 19 5.38 -7.53 -1.73
CA LYS A 19 4.80 -8.34 -2.80
C LYS A 19 5.46 -9.71 -2.93
N TYR A 20 6.78 -9.76 -2.96
CA TYR A 20 7.52 -11.02 -3.16
C TYR A 20 7.86 -11.72 -1.84
N GLY A 21 7.76 -11.02 -0.71
CA GLY A 21 7.95 -11.56 0.63
C GLY A 21 6.72 -12.26 1.23
N GLN A 22 5.68 -12.53 0.42
CA GLN A 22 4.44 -13.19 0.85
C GLN A 22 3.67 -12.42 1.94
N ALA A 23 3.76 -11.09 1.96
CA ALA A 23 2.91 -10.30 2.84
C ALA A 23 1.44 -10.37 2.37
N ASP A 24 0.49 -10.32 3.32
CA ASP A 24 -0.94 -10.35 2.99
C ASP A 24 -1.43 -9.03 2.38
N CYS A 25 -0.84 -7.90 2.79
CA CYS A 25 -1.14 -6.57 2.26
C CYS A 25 0.03 -5.60 2.48
N PHE A 26 0.01 -4.49 1.74
CA PHE A 26 0.91 -3.36 1.87
C PHE A 26 0.12 -2.15 2.40
N VAL A 27 0.56 -1.60 3.53
CA VAL A 27 -0.07 -0.43 4.15
C VAL A 27 0.84 0.77 4.00
N SER A 28 0.35 1.85 3.39
CA SER A 28 1.14 3.07 3.19
C SER A 28 0.31 4.34 3.31
N GLY A 29 0.95 5.41 3.80
CA GLY A 29 0.41 6.76 3.71
C GLY A 29 0.61 7.41 2.33
N ASN A 30 1.48 6.85 1.49
CA ASN A 30 1.77 7.35 0.16
C ASN A 30 0.68 6.90 -0.83
N ARG A 31 -0.36 7.72 -0.99
CA ARG A 31 -1.48 7.46 -1.90
C ARG A 31 -1.07 7.37 -3.38
N GLU A 32 0.07 7.93 -3.76
CA GLU A 32 0.56 7.88 -5.14
C GLU A 32 1.18 6.53 -5.45
N LEU A 33 1.97 6.01 -4.50
CA LEU A 33 2.45 4.63 -4.54
C LEU A 33 1.27 3.67 -4.61
N LEU A 34 0.28 3.77 -3.71
CA LEU A 34 -0.91 2.89 -3.73
C LEU A 34 -1.67 2.88 -5.07
N LYS A 35 -1.70 4.00 -5.80
CA LYS A 35 -2.37 4.11 -7.11
C LYS A 35 -1.58 3.47 -8.25
N ALA A 36 -0.25 3.38 -8.14
CA ALA A 36 0.61 2.88 -9.20
C ALA A 36 0.63 1.34 -9.28
N ILE A 37 0.16 0.65 -8.24
CA ILE A 37 0.34 -0.79 -8.02
C ILE A 37 -1.00 -1.44 -7.65
N ALA A 38 -1.79 -1.78 -8.66
CA ALA A 38 -3.14 -2.35 -8.52
C ALA A 38 -3.18 -3.88 -8.42
N ASP A 39 -2.03 -4.56 -8.48
CA ASP A 39 -1.92 -6.02 -8.51
C ASP A 39 -1.56 -6.66 -7.16
N PHE A 40 -1.42 -5.84 -6.12
CA PHE A 40 -1.20 -6.25 -4.73
C PHE A 40 -2.19 -5.53 -3.82
N GLU A 41 -2.60 -6.15 -2.71
CA GLU A 41 -3.52 -5.49 -1.79
C GLU A 41 -2.84 -4.32 -1.09
N CYS A 42 -3.23 -3.11 -1.48
CA CYS A 42 -2.65 -1.85 -1.07
C CYS A 42 -3.70 -1.06 -0.27
N LEU A 43 -3.41 -0.75 0.99
CA LEU A 43 -4.35 -0.11 1.91
C LEU A 43 -3.78 1.19 2.48
N THR A 44 -4.65 2.17 2.68
CA THR A 44 -4.32 3.25 3.62
C THR A 44 -4.39 2.73 5.05
N ILE A 45 -3.84 3.50 6.00
CA ILE A 45 -3.92 3.17 7.43
C ILE A 45 -5.39 3.01 7.85
N ASP A 46 -6.27 3.90 7.42
CA ASP A 46 -7.69 3.85 7.73
C ASP A 46 -8.36 2.60 7.14
N ASP A 47 -8.05 2.26 5.88
CA ASP A 47 -8.60 1.08 5.23
C ASP A 47 -8.15 -0.20 5.93
N PHE A 48 -6.87 -0.27 6.32
CA PHE A 48 -6.32 -1.39 7.07
C PHE A 48 -7.03 -1.58 8.41
N ILE A 49 -7.17 -0.50 9.20
CA ILE A 49 -7.88 -0.55 10.48
C ILE A 49 -9.32 -1.00 10.27
N ASN A 50 -10.03 -0.42 9.30
CA ASN A 50 -11.43 -0.74 9.05
C ASN A 50 -11.63 -2.19 8.59
N LYS A 51 -10.68 -2.75 7.82
CA LYS A 51 -10.77 -4.10 7.27
C LYS A 51 -10.36 -5.17 8.27
N TYR A 52 -9.26 -4.96 9.00
CA TYR A 52 -8.63 -6.01 9.80
C TYR A 52 -8.77 -5.83 11.32
N LEU A 53 -8.91 -4.59 11.79
CA LEU A 53 -8.83 -4.30 13.24
C LEU A 53 -10.16 -3.85 13.84
N LYS A 54 -11.12 -3.38 13.03
CA LYS A 54 -12.48 -3.10 13.50
C LYS A 54 -13.18 -4.41 13.88
N THR A 55 -13.03 -4.77 15.14
CA THR A 55 -13.84 -5.80 15.78
C THR A 55 -15.12 -5.13 16.25
N THR A 56 -16.27 -5.51 15.68
CA THR A 56 -17.57 -5.15 16.25
C THR A 56 -17.71 -5.92 17.56
N ILE A 57 -17.33 -5.29 18.67
CA ILE A 57 -17.69 -5.79 19.99
C ILE A 57 -19.13 -5.29 20.22
N PHE A 58 -20.09 -6.21 20.10
CA PHE A 58 -21.49 -5.99 20.48
C PHE A 58 -21.63 -5.95 22.00
#